data_AF-A0A8T0PXM9-F1
#
_entry.id   AF-A0A8T0PXM9-F1
#
_cell.length_a   1.000
_cell.length_b   1.000
_cell.length_c   1.000
_cell.angle_alpha   90.00
_cell.angle_beta   90.00
_cell.angle_gamma   90.00
#
_symmetry.space_group_name_H-M   'P 1'
#
loop_
_entity.id
_entity.type
_entity.pdbx_description
1 polymer ?
#
loop_
_entity_poly.entity_id
_entity_poly.type
_entity_poly.pdbx_seq_one_letter_code
_entity_poly.pdbx_strand_id
1 'polypeptide(L)'
;MQGRRGTVTAALVCAAALLLGGGGCASAQTAVEDKIGGLPGQPPVGFAQYAGYVPVDDAGKRSLFYYFAEAETDPAAKPLVLWLNGGPGCSSVGVGAFSENGPFRPSGNVLVRNEYSWNKEANMLYLESPAGVGFSYSTEPSFYQRVGDSITARDNLKFLQGWFPKFPQYKGRDLYITGESYAGHYVPQLAQRMVEFNKKEKLFNLKGIALGNPVLEFSTDFNSRAEFFWSHGLISDSTYNIFTTVCNYSRYVTEYYHGSLSTACDRVMSQVTRETSRFVDKYDVTLDVCISSVLMQSQILAPQKGSRELDVCVEDETMSYLNRKDVQQAMHARLSGVQRWTVCSRCVIPI
;
A
#
# COMPACT_ATOMS: atom_id res chain seq x y z
N MET A 1 -3.12 87.44 29.06
CA MET A 1 -3.30 86.21 28.25
C MET A 1 -2.16 86.11 27.24
N GLN A 2 -1.08 85.45 27.64
CA GLN A 2 0.12 85.16 26.86
C GLN A 2 0.77 83.91 27.49
N GLY A 3 1.27 82.99 26.66
CA GLY A 3 1.99 81.79 27.09
C GLY A 3 1.85 80.68 26.04
N ARG A 4 2.64 80.73 24.96
CA ARG A 4 3.92 80.04 24.72
C ARG A 4 3.77 78.59 24.24
N ARG A 5 4.33 78.37 23.05
CA ARG A 5 4.49 77.12 22.30
C ARG A 5 5.26 76.06 23.08
N GLY A 6 4.86 74.80 22.93
CA GLY A 6 5.65 73.62 23.27
C GLY A 6 5.54 72.60 22.13
N THR A 7 6.63 72.40 21.39
CA THR A 7 6.86 71.33 20.44
C THR A 7 7.23 70.06 21.20
N VAL A 8 6.55 68.94 20.93
CA VAL A 8 6.97 67.61 21.41
C VAL A 8 7.13 66.69 20.22
N THR A 9 8.40 66.42 19.91
CA THR A 9 8.90 65.35 19.04
C THR A 9 8.61 63.98 19.68
N ALA A 10 7.87 63.11 18.98
CA ALA A 10 7.76 61.69 19.34
C ALA A 10 8.77 60.89 18.52
N ALA A 11 9.79 60.37 19.21
CA ALA A 11 10.84 59.55 18.64
C ALA A 11 10.36 58.11 18.37
N LEU A 12 10.75 57.55 17.22
CA LEU A 12 10.67 56.13 16.93
C LEU A 12 11.50 55.35 17.95
N VAL A 13 10.90 54.36 18.59
CA VAL A 13 11.61 53.32 19.33
C VAL A 13 11.40 51.99 18.60
N CYS A 14 12.41 51.58 17.83
CA CYS A 14 12.56 50.21 17.36
C CYS A 14 12.87 49.31 18.56
N ALA A 15 11.92 48.48 18.98
CA ALA A 15 12.20 47.38 19.90
C ALA A 15 12.63 46.16 19.08
N ALA A 16 13.93 45.87 19.10
CA ALA A 16 14.49 44.62 18.63
C ALA A 16 14.07 43.49 19.58
N ALA A 17 13.29 42.53 19.10
CA ALA A 17 13.00 41.30 19.82
C ALA A 17 14.15 40.31 19.60
N LEU A 18 14.81 39.95 20.71
CA LEU A 18 15.88 38.96 20.77
C LEU A 18 15.39 37.58 20.30
N LEU A 19 16.10 37.02 19.30
CA LEU A 19 16.04 35.61 18.95
C LEU A 19 16.75 34.81 20.05
N LEU A 20 15.98 34.28 21.00
CA LEU A 20 16.43 33.20 21.87
C LEU A 20 16.07 31.87 21.21
N GLY A 21 17.11 31.04 21.05
CA GLY A 21 17.09 29.81 20.28
C GLY A 21 15.98 28.84 20.68
N GLY A 22 15.21 28.43 19.67
CA GLY A 22 14.36 27.25 19.73
C GLY A 22 15.12 26.08 19.11
N GLY A 23 15.31 25.02 19.89
CA GLY A 23 15.65 23.71 19.34
C GLY A 23 14.67 23.35 18.23
N GLY A 24 15.20 22.80 17.14
CA GLY A 24 14.40 22.43 15.97
C GLY A 24 13.30 21.45 16.34
N CYS A 25 12.09 21.96 16.54
CA CYS A 25 10.89 21.20 16.23
C CYS A 25 10.91 21.06 14.71
N ALA A 26 11.11 19.84 14.22
CA ALA A 26 10.71 19.51 12.86
C ALA A 26 9.28 20.02 12.67
N SER A 27 9.05 20.91 11.70
CA SER A 27 7.72 21.45 11.45
C SER A 27 6.77 20.28 11.27
N ALA A 28 5.72 20.20 12.09
CA ALA A 28 4.69 19.19 11.94
C ALA A 28 4.06 19.38 10.55
N GLN A 29 4.45 18.52 9.60
CA GLN A 29 3.99 18.59 8.22
C GLN A 29 2.46 18.49 8.24
N THR A 30 1.78 19.49 7.68
CA THR A 30 0.32 19.63 7.82
C THR A 30 -0.42 18.89 6.70
N ALA A 31 -1.70 18.53 6.90
CA ALA A 31 -2.49 17.94 5.80
C ALA A 31 -2.60 18.86 4.57
N VAL A 32 -2.41 20.17 4.71
CA VAL A 32 -2.43 21.11 3.58
C VAL A 32 -1.24 20.88 2.65
N GLU A 33 -0.07 20.56 3.20
CA GLU A 33 1.16 20.31 2.43
C GLU A 33 1.09 19.01 1.64
N ASP A 34 0.35 18.03 2.15
CA ASP A 34 0.16 16.72 1.51
C ASP A 34 -0.97 16.74 0.45
N LYS A 35 -1.68 17.86 0.29
CA LYS A 35 -2.82 17.94 -0.64
C LYS A 35 -2.36 17.78 -2.09
N ILE A 36 -3.02 16.91 -2.83
CA ILE A 36 -2.80 16.72 -4.26
C ILE A 36 -3.76 17.65 -5.01
N GLY A 37 -3.21 18.59 -5.78
CA GLY A 37 -4.01 19.50 -6.63
C GLY A 37 -4.68 18.78 -7.81
N GLY A 38 -4.01 17.77 -8.35
CA GLY A 38 -4.47 16.87 -9.39
C GLY A 38 -3.32 15.97 -9.84
N LEU A 39 -3.62 14.70 -10.10
CA LEU A 39 -2.63 13.77 -10.63
C LEU A 39 -2.49 13.95 -12.16
N PRO A 40 -1.30 13.76 -12.74
CA PRO A 40 -1.11 13.85 -14.19
C PRO A 40 -2.06 12.94 -14.97
N GLY A 41 -2.88 13.50 -15.85
CA GLY A 41 -3.86 12.72 -16.64
C GLY A 41 -5.11 12.29 -15.86
N GLN A 42 -5.35 12.84 -14.67
CA GLN A 42 -6.56 12.61 -13.88
C GLN A 42 -7.82 13.26 -14.49
N PRO A 43 -8.96 12.54 -14.53
CA PRO A 43 -10.25 13.13 -14.88
C PRO A 43 -10.78 14.02 -13.74
N PRO A 44 -11.65 15.01 -14.02
CA PRO A 44 -12.22 15.88 -12.99
C PRO A 44 -12.90 15.10 -11.86
N VAL A 45 -12.62 15.46 -10.60
CA VAL A 45 -13.24 14.88 -9.40
C VAL A 45 -13.65 15.94 -8.38
N GLY A 46 -14.63 15.59 -7.55
CA GLY A 46 -15.14 16.47 -6.48
C GLY A 46 -14.59 16.17 -5.09
N PHE A 47 -13.91 15.04 -4.89
CA PHE A 47 -13.31 14.66 -3.61
C PHE A 47 -11.89 15.20 -3.46
N ALA A 48 -11.45 15.41 -2.23
CA ALA A 48 -10.07 15.74 -1.94
C ALA A 48 -9.19 14.48 -1.85
N GLN A 49 -7.91 14.64 -2.19
CA GLN A 49 -6.93 13.58 -2.11
C GLN A 49 -5.60 14.14 -1.63
N TYR A 50 -4.85 13.30 -0.93
CA TYR A 50 -3.63 13.64 -0.22
C TYR A 50 -2.63 12.52 -0.37
N ALA A 51 -1.35 12.86 -0.41
CA ALA A 51 -0.27 11.89 -0.29
C ALA A 51 0.93 12.52 0.39
N GLY A 52 1.67 11.70 1.12
CA GLY A 52 2.83 12.17 1.84
C GLY A 52 3.35 11.12 2.80
N TYR A 53 4.13 11.58 3.78
CA TYR A 53 4.86 10.72 4.69
C TYR A 53 4.43 10.96 6.14
N VAL A 54 4.51 9.89 6.93
CA VAL A 54 4.47 9.97 8.39
C VAL A 54 5.69 9.23 8.95
N PRO A 55 6.53 9.89 9.76
CA PRO A 55 7.62 9.23 10.48
C PRO A 55 7.08 8.21 11.49
N VAL A 56 7.70 7.04 11.56
CA VAL A 56 7.29 5.93 12.45
C VAL A 56 8.35 5.56 13.49
N ASP A 57 9.39 6.38 13.59
CA ASP A 57 10.45 6.25 14.57
C ASP A 57 10.87 7.62 15.08
N ASP A 58 11.34 7.64 16.33
CA ASP A 58 11.61 8.90 17.03
C ASP A 58 12.85 9.61 16.45
N ALA A 59 13.72 8.86 15.76
CA ALA A 59 14.89 9.39 15.07
C ALA A 59 14.58 9.93 13.66
N GLY A 60 13.34 9.78 13.17
CA GLY A 60 12.93 10.23 11.84
C GLY A 60 13.64 9.51 10.68
N LYS A 61 14.18 8.31 10.93
CA LYS A 61 14.91 7.52 9.94
C LYS A 61 14.01 6.56 9.17
N ARG A 62 12.74 6.42 9.55
CA ARG A 62 11.72 5.57 8.93
C ARG A 62 10.46 6.37 8.70
N SER A 63 9.96 6.34 7.47
CA SER A 63 8.73 7.02 7.12
C SER A 63 7.91 6.15 6.19
N LEU A 64 6.62 6.04 6.49
CA LEU A 64 5.67 5.35 5.64
C LEU A 64 4.92 6.36 4.77
N PHE A 65 4.83 6.03 3.50
CA PHE A 65 4.10 6.76 2.49
C PHE A 65 2.64 6.33 2.47
N TYR A 66 1.73 7.27 2.27
CA TYR A 66 0.32 7.00 2.14
C TYR A 66 -0.29 7.78 0.98
N TYR A 67 -1.37 7.22 0.42
CA TYR A 67 -2.32 7.93 -0.43
C TYR A 67 -3.69 7.89 0.26
N PHE A 68 -4.34 9.04 0.37
CA PHE A 68 -5.63 9.19 1.02
C PHE A 68 -6.61 9.85 0.07
N ALA A 69 -7.72 9.19 -0.21
CA ALA A 69 -8.83 9.73 -1.01
C ALA A 69 -10.06 9.85 -0.12
N GLU A 70 -10.56 11.08 0.04
CA GLU A 70 -11.83 11.30 0.75
C GLU A 70 -12.99 10.67 -0.01
N ALA A 71 -14.10 10.44 0.71
CA ALA A 71 -15.30 9.91 0.10
C ALA A 71 -15.84 10.86 -0.97
N GLU A 72 -16.39 10.32 -2.07
CA GLU A 72 -16.94 11.13 -3.18
C GLU A 72 -18.09 12.03 -2.73
N THR A 73 -18.88 11.56 -1.76
CA THR A 73 -20.05 12.26 -1.22
C THR A 73 -20.03 12.26 0.30
N ASP A 74 -20.25 13.43 0.89
CA ASP A 74 -20.32 13.66 2.33
C ASP A 74 -19.21 12.94 3.15
N PRO A 75 -17.93 13.24 2.87
CA PRO A 75 -16.81 12.60 3.56
C PRO A 75 -16.87 12.76 5.09
N ALA A 76 -17.52 13.82 5.56
CA ALA A 76 -17.73 14.09 6.98
C ALA A 76 -18.73 13.15 7.67
N ALA A 77 -19.54 12.38 6.94
CA ALA A 77 -20.43 11.35 7.49
C ALA A 77 -19.90 9.92 7.30
N LYS A 78 -19.03 9.70 6.30
CA LYS A 78 -18.52 8.37 5.92
C LYS A 78 -17.39 7.87 6.82
N PRO A 79 -17.22 6.54 6.99
CA PRO A 79 -16.15 5.96 7.80
C PRO A 79 -14.75 6.22 7.23
N LEU A 80 -13.73 5.97 8.04
CA LEU A 80 -12.33 5.87 7.61
C LEU A 80 -11.98 4.39 7.42
N VAL A 81 -11.42 4.05 6.27
CA VAL A 81 -11.01 2.68 5.93
C VAL A 81 -9.53 2.69 5.62
N LEU A 82 -8.74 1.95 6.40
CA LEU A 82 -7.33 1.66 6.10
C LEU A 82 -7.27 0.44 5.18
N TRP A 83 -6.53 0.55 4.08
CA TRP A 83 -6.25 -0.54 3.14
C TRP A 83 -4.77 -0.94 3.18
N LEU A 84 -4.50 -2.24 3.33
CA LEU A 84 -3.17 -2.83 3.34
C LEU A 84 -3.09 -3.98 2.33
N ASN A 85 -2.22 -3.87 1.33
CA ASN A 85 -1.83 -5.04 0.55
C ASN A 85 -0.80 -5.89 1.32
N GLY A 86 -0.66 -7.15 0.88
CA GLY A 86 0.22 -8.14 1.49
C GLY A 86 1.60 -8.24 0.83
N GLY A 87 1.87 -9.39 0.22
CA GLY A 87 3.16 -9.78 -0.36
C GLY A 87 3.83 -10.90 0.43
N PRO A 88 4.52 -10.62 1.56
CA PRO A 88 4.74 -9.32 2.18
C PRO A 88 5.58 -8.38 1.31
N GLY A 89 5.42 -7.07 1.49
CA GLY A 89 6.21 -6.07 0.78
C GLY A 89 5.58 -5.48 -0.47
N CYS A 90 4.31 -5.76 -0.74
CA CYS A 90 3.58 -5.21 -1.88
C CYS A 90 2.87 -3.89 -1.52
N SER A 91 2.83 -2.96 -2.47
CA SER A 91 2.34 -1.61 -2.25
C SER A 91 0.81 -1.52 -2.23
N SER A 92 0.28 -0.96 -1.15
CA SER A 92 -1.13 -0.59 -1.03
C SER A 92 -1.56 0.54 -1.97
N VAL A 93 -0.61 1.39 -2.37
CA VAL A 93 -0.88 2.48 -3.33
C VAL A 93 -0.94 1.89 -4.73
N GLY A 94 0.08 1.13 -5.13
CA GLY A 94 0.15 0.50 -6.43
C GLY A 94 -1.01 -0.46 -6.70
N VAL A 95 -1.13 -1.50 -5.86
CA VAL A 95 -2.13 -2.55 -6.08
C VAL A 95 -3.51 -2.05 -5.64
N GLY A 96 -3.69 -1.73 -4.36
CA GLY A 96 -4.99 -1.29 -3.83
C GLY A 96 -5.56 -0.05 -4.53
N ALA A 97 -4.83 1.06 -4.50
CA ALA A 97 -5.37 2.35 -4.95
C ALA A 97 -5.44 2.51 -6.48
N PHE A 98 -4.50 1.93 -7.23
CA PHE A 98 -4.41 2.13 -8.69
C PHE A 98 -4.77 0.90 -9.52
N SER A 99 -4.84 -0.30 -8.96
CA SER A 99 -5.26 -1.51 -9.69
C SER A 99 -6.60 -2.08 -9.23
N GLU A 100 -6.91 -1.99 -7.94
CA GLU A 100 -8.07 -2.67 -7.36
C GLU A 100 -9.28 -1.73 -7.14
N ASN A 101 -9.32 -1.08 -5.98
CA ASN A 101 -10.52 -0.48 -5.38
C ASN A 101 -10.40 1.02 -5.09
N GLY A 102 -9.30 1.66 -5.49
CA GLY A 102 -9.16 3.11 -5.44
C GLY A 102 -9.89 3.84 -6.57
N PRO A 103 -9.88 5.18 -6.54
CA PRO A 103 -10.71 6.04 -7.39
C PRO A 103 -10.33 6.00 -8.86
N PHE A 104 -9.10 5.58 -9.19
CA PHE A 104 -8.56 5.64 -10.53
C PHE A 104 -7.85 4.36 -10.90
N ARG A 105 -7.78 4.09 -12.20
CA ARG A 105 -6.88 3.11 -12.80
C ARG A 105 -6.00 3.78 -13.85
N PRO A 106 -4.70 3.48 -13.92
CA PRO A 106 -3.88 3.83 -15.07
C PRO A 106 -4.47 3.26 -16.36
N SER A 107 -4.27 4.00 -17.45
CA SER A 107 -4.52 3.53 -18.81
C SER A 107 -3.57 4.28 -19.74
N GLY A 108 -2.49 3.61 -20.14
CA GLY A 108 -1.35 4.26 -20.79
C GLY A 108 -0.78 5.44 -19.98
N ASN A 109 -0.93 6.67 -20.50
CA ASN A 109 -0.40 7.89 -19.87
C ASN A 109 -1.44 8.70 -19.08
N VAL A 110 -2.68 8.21 -18.97
CA VAL A 110 -3.78 8.88 -18.27
C VAL A 110 -4.32 8.02 -17.14
N LEU A 111 -5.20 8.60 -16.33
CA LEU A 111 -6.01 7.87 -15.36
C LEU A 111 -7.46 7.81 -15.86
N VAL A 112 -8.10 6.67 -15.67
CA VAL A 112 -9.54 6.48 -15.86
C VAL A 112 -10.22 6.33 -14.51
N ARG A 113 -11.47 6.78 -14.39
CA ARG A 113 -12.23 6.59 -13.14
C ARG A 113 -12.57 5.12 -12.92
N ASN A 114 -12.45 4.67 -11.69
CA ASN A 114 -12.98 3.38 -11.26
C ASN A 114 -14.44 3.54 -10.82
N GLU A 115 -15.38 3.04 -11.62
CA GLU A 115 -16.81 3.10 -11.30
C GLU A 115 -17.19 2.30 -10.05
N TYR A 116 -16.32 1.40 -9.59
CA TYR A 116 -16.53 0.56 -8.41
C TYR A 116 -15.59 0.92 -7.25
N SER A 117 -15.03 2.13 -7.27
CA SER A 117 -14.15 2.62 -6.20
C SER A 117 -14.83 2.57 -4.84
N TRP A 118 -14.10 2.09 -3.83
CA TRP A 118 -14.55 2.05 -2.45
C TRP A 118 -14.67 3.45 -1.84
N ASN A 119 -14.00 4.47 -2.41
CA ASN A 119 -14.18 5.85 -1.94
C ASN A 119 -15.57 6.44 -2.25
N LYS A 120 -16.46 5.69 -2.91
CA LYS A 120 -17.89 6.03 -2.94
C LYS A 120 -18.57 5.88 -1.58
N GLU A 121 -18.06 4.97 -0.74
CA GLU A 121 -18.68 4.61 0.55
C GLU A 121 -17.80 4.90 1.77
N ALA A 122 -16.53 5.26 1.58
CA ALA A 122 -15.59 5.50 2.66
C ALA A 122 -14.53 6.54 2.32
N ASN A 123 -13.89 7.07 3.35
CA ASN A 123 -12.63 7.77 3.21
C ASN A 123 -11.51 6.73 3.20
N MET A 124 -10.85 6.56 2.06
CA MET A 124 -9.93 5.45 1.79
C MET A 124 -8.47 5.87 2.02
N LEU A 125 -7.80 5.22 2.95
CA LEU A 125 -6.41 5.44 3.32
C LEU A 125 -5.57 4.21 2.91
N TYR A 126 -4.73 4.37 1.89
CA TYR A 126 -3.83 3.34 1.39
C TYR A 126 -2.44 3.58 1.97
N LEU A 127 -1.91 2.59 2.71
CA LEU A 127 -0.63 2.72 3.40
C LEU A 127 0.41 1.76 2.81
N GLU A 128 1.50 2.29 2.27
CA GLU A 128 2.65 1.46 1.87
C GLU A 128 3.43 1.05 3.12
N SER A 129 3.34 -0.22 3.50
CA SER A 129 3.95 -0.76 4.70
C SER A 129 4.43 -2.18 4.48
N PRO A 130 5.57 -2.60 5.08
CA PRO A 130 6.47 -1.83 5.94
C PRO A 130 7.39 -0.84 5.17
N ALA A 131 8.28 -0.15 5.89
CA ALA A 131 9.30 0.69 5.25
C ALA A 131 10.16 -0.14 4.28
N GLY A 132 10.42 0.38 3.08
CA GLY A 132 11.02 -0.34 1.95
C GLY A 132 10.02 -0.77 0.87
N VAL A 133 8.72 -0.66 1.15
CA VAL A 133 7.64 -0.88 0.17
C VAL A 133 7.34 0.40 -0.58
N GLY A 134 7.40 0.33 -1.91
CA GLY A 134 7.09 1.45 -2.78
C GLY A 134 7.90 2.71 -2.47
N PHE A 135 7.23 3.78 -2.05
CA PHE A 135 7.84 5.04 -1.64
C PHE A 135 8.21 5.11 -0.16
N SER A 136 7.70 4.19 0.67
CA SER A 136 8.08 4.08 2.09
C SER A 136 9.53 3.65 2.23
N TYR A 137 10.25 4.23 3.20
CA TYR A 137 11.69 4.00 3.32
C TYR A 137 12.18 4.02 4.76
N SER A 138 13.33 3.37 4.95
CA SER A 138 14.25 3.59 6.06
C SER A 138 15.61 4.05 5.55
N THR A 139 16.21 5.05 6.21
CA THR A 139 17.60 5.47 6.01
C THR A 139 18.58 4.64 6.84
N GLU A 140 18.09 3.66 7.62
CA GLU A 140 18.91 2.73 8.41
C GLU A 140 18.96 1.35 7.73
N PRO A 141 20.07 0.95 7.10
CA PRO A 141 20.14 -0.34 6.39
C PRO A 141 19.89 -1.56 7.28
N SER A 142 20.28 -1.52 8.56
CA SER A 142 20.03 -2.59 9.53
C SER A 142 18.56 -2.80 9.87
N PHE A 143 17.67 -1.88 9.49
CA PHE A 143 16.23 -2.07 9.61
C PHE A 143 15.75 -3.23 8.72
N TYR A 144 16.20 -3.27 7.46
CA TYR A 144 15.70 -4.23 6.47
C TYR A 144 16.08 -5.69 6.78
N GLN A 145 17.05 -5.92 7.67
CA GLN A 145 17.42 -7.25 8.14
C GLN A 145 16.55 -7.74 9.32
N ARG A 146 15.76 -6.84 9.92
CA ARG A 146 14.97 -7.11 11.12
C ARG A 146 13.47 -6.92 10.91
N VAL A 147 13.07 -6.36 9.77
CA VAL A 147 11.67 -6.10 9.44
C VAL A 147 10.89 -7.41 9.45
N GLY A 148 9.71 -7.38 10.07
CA GLY A 148 8.84 -8.53 10.22
C GLY A 148 7.51 -8.10 10.84
N ASP A 149 6.62 -9.06 11.09
CA ASP A 149 5.23 -8.82 11.50
C ASP A 149 5.09 -7.88 12.70
N SER A 150 5.83 -8.15 13.79
CA SER A 150 5.76 -7.35 15.03
C SER A 150 6.21 -5.89 14.82
N ILE A 151 7.27 -5.68 14.03
CA ILE A 151 7.74 -4.34 13.67
C ILE A 151 6.72 -3.62 12.79
N THR A 152 6.17 -4.33 11.81
CA THR A 152 5.17 -3.80 10.87
C THR A 152 3.90 -3.36 11.61
N ALA A 153 3.38 -4.19 12.50
CA ALA A 153 2.21 -3.84 13.31
C ALA A 153 2.46 -2.63 14.23
N ARG A 154 3.66 -2.54 14.84
CA ARG A 154 4.06 -1.39 15.67
C ARG A 154 4.18 -0.11 14.85
N ASP A 155 4.87 -0.17 13.70
CA ASP A 155 5.12 0.99 12.86
C ASP A 155 3.82 1.46 12.18
N ASN A 156 2.88 0.57 11.85
CA ASN A 156 1.53 0.92 11.39
C ASN A 156 0.69 1.63 12.47
N LEU A 157 0.78 1.18 13.73
CA LEU A 157 0.13 1.88 14.85
C LEU A 157 0.71 3.30 15.01
N LYS A 158 2.05 3.43 14.98
CA LYS A 158 2.74 4.73 15.04
C LYS A 158 2.38 5.63 13.87
N PHE A 159 2.25 5.07 12.68
CA PHE A 159 1.77 5.81 11.50
C PHE A 159 0.43 6.47 11.78
N LEU A 160 -0.57 5.73 12.28
CA LEU A 160 -1.89 6.31 12.56
C LEU A 160 -1.85 7.34 13.69
N GLN A 161 -1.03 7.11 14.72
CA GLN A 161 -0.79 8.10 15.77
C GLN A 161 -0.22 9.43 15.22
N GLY A 162 0.65 9.37 14.20
CA GLY A 162 1.19 10.54 13.51
C GLY A 162 0.28 11.12 12.42
N TRP A 163 -0.60 10.29 11.84
CA TRP A 163 -1.53 10.69 10.78
C TRP A 163 -2.72 11.49 11.32
N PHE A 164 -3.32 11.05 12.44
CA PHE A 164 -4.48 11.75 13.02
C PHE A 164 -4.21 13.22 13.42
N PRO A 165 -3.02 13.62 13.90
CA PRO A 165 -2.66 15.03 14.05
C PRO A 165 -2.67 15.84 12.75
N LYS A 166 -2.32 15.22 11.61
CA LYS A 166 -2.41 15.85 10.28
C LYS A 166 -3.87 15.99 9.85
N PHE A 167 -4.70 15.00 10.17
CA PHE A 167 -6.11 14.90 9.79
C PHE A 167 -7.04 14.84 11.02
N PRO A 168 -7.08 15.89 11.86
CA PRO A 168 -7.78 15.85 13.14
C PRO A 168 -9.30 15.62 13.02
N GLN A 169 -9.91 15.99 11.90
CA GLN A 169 -11.34 15.79 11.61
C GLN A 169 -11.75 14.32 11.50
N TYR A 170 -10.78 13.40 11.38
CA TYR A 170 -11.03 11.95 11.36
C TYR A 170 -10.82 11.29 12.73
N LYS A 171 -10.37 12.02 13.75
CA LYS A 171 -10.29 11.47 15.12
C LYS A 171 -11.68 11.10 15.61
N GLY A 172 -11.81 9.90 16.19
CA GLY A 172 -13.10 9.35 16.64
C GLY A 172 -14.01 8.84 15.51
N ARG A 173 -13.62 8.98 14.24
CA ARG A 173 -14.36 8.40 13.11
C ARG A 173 -14.41 6.88 13.22
N ASP A 174 -15.54 6.29 12.84
CA ASP A 174 -15.65 4.84 12.64
C ASP A 174 -14.51 4.37 11.72
N LEU A 175 -13.66 3.49 12.27
CA LEU A 175 -12.45 3.00 11.63
C LEU A 175 -12.62 1.52 11.30
N TYR A 176 -12.33 1.16 10.06
CA TYR A 176 -12.20 -0.22 9.61
C TYR A 176 -10.79 -0.45 9.08
N ILE A 177 -10.25 -1.64 9.34
CA ILE A 177 -8.96 -2.06 8.79
C ILE A 177 -9.20 -3.19 7.80
N THR A 178 -8.76 -2.97 6.58
CA THR A 178 -9.00 -3.88 5.46
C THR A 178 -7.68 -4.22 4.78
N GLY A 179 -7.62 -5.39 4.15
CA GLY A 179 -6.44 -5.76 3.39
C GLY A 179 -6.55 -7.11 2.70
N GLU A 180 -5.55 -7.40 1.88
CA GLU A 180 -5.51 -8.60 1.05
C GLU A 180 -4.24 -9.44 1.26
N SER A 181 -4.33 -10.76 1.05
CA SER A 181 -3.18 -11.66 0.95
C SER A 181 -2.43 -11.73 2.30
N TYR A 182 -1.13 -11.46 2.33
CA TYR A 182 -0.35 -11.43 3.58
C TYR A 182 -0.86 -10.37 4.60
N ALA A 183 -1.74 -9.45 4.19
CA ALA A 183 -2.44 -8.59 5.14
C ALA A 183 -3.35 -9.37 6.11
N GLY A 184 -3.62 -10.66 5.87
CA GLY A 184 -4.17 -11.59 6.85
C GLY A 184 -3.31 -11.70 8.12
N HIS A 185 -2.01 -11.40 8.06
CA HIS A 185 -1.15 -11.23 9.23
C HIS A 185 -1.16 -9.77 9.74
N TYR A 186 -1.07 -8.78 8.84
CA TYR A 186 -0.94 -7.37 9.22
C TYR A 186 -2.17 -6.81 9.91
N VAL A 187 -3.35 -7.08 9.36
CA VAL A 187 -4.62 -6.48 9.81
C VAL A 187 -5.00 -6.96 11.21
N PRO A 188 -5.04 -8.28 11.52
CA PRO A 188 -5.36 -8.73 12.88
C PRO A 188 -4.35 -8.28 13.93
N GLN A 189 -3.05 -8.30 13.60
CA GLN A 189 -2.00 -7.85 14.53
C GLN A 189 -2.10 -6.34 14.81
N LEU A 190 -2.37 -5.52 13.79
CA LEU A 190 -2.63 -4.09 13.99
C LEU A 190 -3.90 -3.84 14.81
N ALA A 191 -4.99 -4.55 14.50
CA ALA A 191 -6.25 -4.45 15.24
C ALA A 191 -6.06 -4.78 16.72
N GLN A 192 -5.31 -5.86 17.04
CA GLN A 192 -4.95 -6.21 18.41
C GLN A 192 -4.19 -5.06 19.10
N ARG A 193 -3.17 -4.51 18.44
CA ARG A 193 -2.38 -3.38 18.97
C ARG A 193 -3.25 -2.14 19.24
N MET A 194 -4.23 -1.84 18.38
CA MET A 194 -5.17 -0.75 18.60
C MET A 194 -6.06 -0.98 19.82
N VAL A 195 -6.61 -2.19 19.97
CA VAL A 195 -7.45 -2.56 21.12
C VAL A 195 -6.64 -2.47 22.42
N GLU A 196 -5.39 -2.93 22.42
CA GLU A 196 -4.48 -2.80 23.56
C GLU A 196 -4.16 -1.34 23.88
N PHE A 197 -3.88 -0.53 22.86
CA PHE A 197 -3.60 0.90 23.01
C PHE A 197 -4.80 1.65 23.59
N ASN A 198 -6.01 1.35 23.10
CA ASN A 198 -7.26 1.96 23.55
C ASN A 198 -7.60 1.72 25.03
N LYS A 199 -7.00 0.71 25.67
CA LYS A 199 -7.11 0.53 27.14
C LYS A 199 -6.43 1.65 27.92
N LYS A 200 -5.45 2.33 27.31
CA LYS A 200 -4.69 3.43 27.92
C LYS A 200 -5.16 4.78 27.39
N GLU A 201 -5.31 4.90 26.08
CA GLU A 201 -5.68 6.14 25.40
C GLU A 201 -6.69 5.84 24.28
N LYS A 202 -7.91 6.35 24.41
CA LYS A 202 -9.00 6.12 23.44
C LYS A 202 -8.79 6.94 22.17
N LEU A 203 -7.89 6.48 21.30
CA LEU A 203 -7.59 7.12 20.03
C LEU A 203 -8.40 6.53 18.87
N PHE A 204 -8.56 5.20 18.84
CA PHE A 204 -9.15 4.49 17.70
C PHE A 204 -10.62 4.14 17.96
N ASN A 205 -11.53 4.45 17.03
CA ASN A 205 -12.91 3.96 17.07
C ASN A 205 -13.06 2.77 16.09
N LEU A 206 -12.31 1.69 16.38
CA LEU A 206 -12.27 0.48 15.55
C LEU A 206 -13.63 -0.24 15.58
N LYS A 207 -14.24 -0.43 14.41
CA LYS A 207 -15.54 -1.10 14.24
C LYS A 207 -15.44 -2.52 13.70
N GLY A 208 -14.44 -2.79 12.88
CA GLY A 208 -14.25 -4.11 12.29
C GLY A 208 -13.03 -4.23 11.41
N ILE A 209 -12.80 -5.45 10.96
CA ILE A 209 -11.77 -5.79 9.98
C ILE A 209 -12.39 -6.56 8.81
N ALA A 210 -11.81 -6.44 7.62
CA ALA A 210 -12.18 -7.27 6.46
C ALA A 210 -10.92 -7.75 5.74
N LEU A 211 -10.90 -9.00 5.30
CA LEU A 211 -9.74 -9.64 4.71
C LEU A 211 -10.13 -10.27 3.36
N GLY A 212 -9.50 -9.81 2.27
CA GLY A 212 -9.61 -10.42 0.95
C GLY A 212 -8.54 -11.50 0.77
N ASN A 213 -8.95 -12.70 0.37
CA ASN A 213 -8.06 -13.84 0.06
C ASN A 213 -6.81 -13.94 0.98
N PRO A 214 -6.98 -13.95 2.32
CA PRO A 214 -5.87 -13.79 3.23
C PRO A 214 -5.01 -15.06 3.35
N VAL A 215 -3.75 -14.87 3.71
CA VAL A 215 -2.98 -15.91 4.41
C VAL A 215 -3.26 -15.74 5.91
N LEU A 216 -3.83 -16.76 6.54
CA LEU A 216 -4.13 -16.83 7.97
C LEU A 216 -3.29 -17.90 8.67
N GLU A 217 -3.14 -19.06 8.05
CA GLU A 217 -2.30 -20.14 8.56
C GLU A 217 -1.45 -20.68 7.41
N PHE A 218 -0.15 -20.42 7.51
CA PHE A 218 0.81 -20.66 6.44
C PHE A 218 0.76 -22.09 5.88
N SER A 219 0.70 -23.11 6.74
CA SER A 219 0.75 -24.49 6.27
C SER A 219 -0.53 -24.91 5.56
N THR A 220 -1.69 -24.58 6.13
CA THR A 220 -3.01 -24.93 5.60
C THR A 220 -3.27 -24.22 4.29
N ASP A 221 -3.09 -22.89 4.27
CA ASP A 221 -3.43 -22.07 3.10
C ASP A 221 -2.51 -22.41 1.91
N PHE A 222 -1.21 -22.57 2.14
CA PHE A 222 -0.28 -22.87 1.06
C PHE A 222 -0.45 -24.29 0.53
N ASN A 223 -0.68 -25.28 1.41
CA ASN A 223 -0.81 -26.67 0.98
C ASN A 223 -2.16 -26.96 0.29
N SER A 224 -3.20 -26.17 0.55
CA SER A 224 -4.49 -26.26 -0.16
C SER A 224 -4.35 -26.13 -1.69
N ARG A 225 -3.29 -25.49 -2.15
CA ARG A 225 -2.99 -25.31 -3.58
C ARG A 225 -2.91 -26.62 -4.36
N ALA A 226 -2.38 -27.68 -3.74
CA ALA A 226 -2.26 -28.97 -4.41
C ALA A 226 -3.64 -29.53 -4.76
N GLU A 227 -4.56 -29.52 -3.79
CA GLU A 227 -5.94 -30.00 -3.97
C GLU A 227 -6.71 -29.09 -4.92
N PHE A 228 -6.53 -27.77 -4.82
CA PHE A 228 -7.15 -26.81 -5.73
C PHE A 228 -6.73 -27.07 -7.19
N PHE A 229 -5.42 -27.14 -7.47
CA PHE A 229 -4.94 -27.39 -8.84
C PHE A 229 -5.41 -28.74 -9.38
N TRP A 230 -5.43 -29.78 -8.55
CA TRP A 230 -5.87 -31.10 -8.97
C TRP A 230 -7.38 -31.15 -9.26
N SER A 231 -8.21 -30.64 -8.34
CA SER A 231 -9.66 -30.61 -8.50
C SER A 231 -10.14 -29.74 -9.67
N HIS A 232 -9.32 -28.78 -10.11
CA HIS A 232 -9.59 -27.90 -11.25
C HIS A 232 -8.92 -28.39 -12.55
N GLY A 233 -8.36 -29.60 -12.57
CA GLY A 233 -7.79 -30.21 -13.77
C GLY A 233 -6.50 -29.55 -14.29
N LEU A 234 -5.82 -28.77 -13.44
CA LEU A 234 -4.58 -28.07 -13.80
C LEU A 234 -3.34 -28.95 -13.66
N ILE A 235 -3.43 -30.01 -12.84
CA ILE A 235 -2.35 -30.98 -12.63
C ILE A 235 -2.87 -32.42 -12.66
N SER A 236 -2.01 -33.37 -13.01
CA SER A 236 -2.33 -34.80 -13.05
C SER A 236 -2.36 -35.43 -11.66
N ASP A 237 -3.01 -36.59 -11.51
CA ASP A 237 -3.00 -37.41 -10.28
C ASP A 237 -1.56 -37.70 -9.81
N SER A 238 -0.66 -37.95 -10.75
CA SER A 238 0.76 -38.21 -10.46
C SER A 238 1.46 -37.01 -9.85
N THR A 239 1.16 -35.81 -10.36
CA THR A 239 1.69 -34.54 -9.83
C THR A 239 1.09 -34.23 -8.48
N TYR A 240 -0.23 -34.40 -8.32
CA TYR A 240 -0.89 -34.19 -7.04
C TYR A 240 -0.30 -35.06 -5.92
N ASN A 241 -0.03 -36.34 -6.22
CA ASN A 241 0.58 -37.26 -5.27
C ASN A 241 1.97 -36.78 -4.80
N ILE A 242 2.87 -36.40 -5.72
CA ILE A 242 4.20 -35.91 -5.32
C ILE A 242 4.16 -34.52 -4.68
N PHE A 243 3.18 -33.69 -5.06
CA PHE A 243 2.99 -32.35 -4.50
C PHE A 243 2.44 -32.39 -3.07
N THR A 244 1.79 -33.48 -2.66
CA THR A 244 1.31 -33.64 -1.27
C THR A 244 2.25 -34.49 -0.41
N THR A 245 2.97 -35.46 -1.00
CA THR A 245 3.77 -36.44 -0.24
C THR A 245 5.28 -36.21 -0.26
N VAL A 246 5.84 -35.68 -1.35
CA VAL A 246 7.30 -35.49 -1.50
C VAL A 246 7.72 -34.09 -1.09
N CYS A 247 7.06 -33.07 -1.64
CA CYS A 247 7.27 -31.69 -1.24
C CYS A 247 5.98 -30.90 -1.38
N ASN A 248 5.35 -30.59 -0.24
CA ASN A 248 4.20 -29.70 -0.18
C ASN A 248 4.60 -28.23 -0.35
N TYR A 249 3.62 -27.40 -0.69
CA TYR A 249 3.89 -26.04 -1.12
C TYR A 249 4.44 -25.17 0.02
N SER A 250 3.97 -25.37 1.26
CA SER A 250 4.49 -24.64 2.41
C SER A 250 5.98 -24.94 2.64
N ARG A 251 6.40 -26.22 2.55
CA ARG A 251 7.81 -26.62 2.61
C ARG A 251 8.63 -25.99 1.49
N TYR A 252 8.14 -26.04 0.25
CA TYR A 252 8.83 -25.41 -0.88
C TYR A 252 9.09 -23.92 -0.61
N VAL A 253 8.07 -23.20 -0.16
CA VAL A 253 8.17 -21.76 0.10
C VAL A 253 9.17 -21.47 1.22
N THR A 254 9.16 -22.23 2.31
CA THR A 254 10.16 -22.11 3.39
C THR A 254 11.58 -22.37 2.89
N GLU A 255 11.82 -23.48 2.16
CA GLU A 255 13.15 -23.79 1.65
C GLU A 255 13.64 -22.75 0.63
N TYR A 256 12.74 -22.23 -0.21
CA TYR A 256 13.06 -21.19 -1.19
C TYR A 256 13.53 -19.90 -0.53
N TYR A 257 12.78 -19.38 0.45
CA TYR A 257 13.14 -18.12 1.12
C TYR A 257 14.35 -18.23 2.04
N HIS A 258 14.65 -19.43 2.56
CA HIS A 258 15.87 -19.68 3.33
C HIS A 258 17.10 -19.96 2.45
N GLY A 259 16.95 -20.00 1.13
CA GLY A 259 18.05 -20.32 0.21
C GLY A 259 18.54 -21.77 0.34
N SER A 260 17.68 -22.67 0.81
CA SER A 260 17.97 -24.08 1.10
C SER A 260 17.10 -25.05 0.28
N LEU A 261 16.68 -24.63 -0.91
CA LEU A 261 15.80 -25.40 -1.80
C LEU A 261 16.38 -26.79 -2.12
N SER A 262 15.69 -27.83 -1.68
CA SER A 262 16.08 -29.21 -1.94
C SER A 262 15.79 -29.62 -3.38
N THR A 263 16.62 -30.51 -3.93
CA THR A 263 16.41 -31.10 -5.26
C THR A 263 15.05 -31.78 -5.40
N ALA A 264 14.52 -32.33 -4.30
CA ALA A 264 13.19 -32.94 -4.29
C ALA A 264 12.09 -31.90 -4.52
N CYS A 265 12.11 -30.80 -3.74
CA CYS A 265 11.15 -29.71 -3.90
C CYS A 265 11.26 -29.02 -5.26
N ASP A 266 12.48 -28.79 -5.75
CA ASP A 266 12.71 -28.21 -7.07
C ASP A 266 12.09 -29.05 -8.21
N ARG A 267 12.25 -30.39 -8.15
CA ARG A 267 11.64 -31.31 -9.13
C ARG A 267 10.12 -31.32 -9.07
N VAL A 268 9.55 -31.37 -7.87
CA VAL A 268 8.09 -31.35 -7.67
C VAL A 268 7.52 -30.04 -8.23
N MET A 269 8.09 -28.89 -7.86
CA MET A 269 7.60 -27.59 -8.32
C MET A 269 7.83 -27.35 -9.81
N SER A 270 8.89 -27.92 -10.38
CA SER A 270 9.12 -27.92 -11.84
C SER A 270 8.04 -28.70 -12.57
N GLN A 271 7.59 -29.84 -12.02
CA GLN A 271 6.49 -30.62 -12.59
C GLN A 271 5.15 -29.88 -12.48
N VAL A 272 4.83 -29.32 -11.31
CA VAL A 272 3.64 -28.48 -11.11
C VAL A 272 3.64 -27.32 -12.12
N THR A 273 4.75 -26.59 -12.23
CA THR A 273 4.86 -25.42 -13.13
C THR A 273 4.74 -25.80 -14.60
N ARG A 274 5.23 -26.98 -14.99
CA ARG A 274 5.09 -27.49 -16.36
C ARG A 274 3.64 -27.79 -16.71
N GLU A 275 2.89 -28.38 -15.78
CA GLU A 275 1.47 -28.73 -16.01
C GLU A 275 0.57 -27.49 -15.95
N THR A 276 0.76 -26.59 -14.98
CA THR A 276 0.01 -25.33 -14.95
C THR A 276 0.38 -24.41 -16.11
N SER A 277 1.59 -24.55 -16.66
CA SER A 277 2.15 -23.73 -17.72
C SER A 277 2.31 -22.24 -17.33
N ARG A 278 2.84 -21.44 -18.26
CA ARG A 278 2.94 -19.97 -18.13
C ARG A 278 1.68 -19.22 -18.59
N PHE A 279 0.69 -19.95 -19.09
CA PHE A 279 -0.54 -19.39 -19.66
C PHE A 279 -1.72 -19.45 -18.67
N VAL A 280 -1.46 -19.90 -17.44
CA VAL A 280 -2.44 -19.88 -16.34
C VAL A 280 -1.91 -18.92 -15.29
N ASP A 281 -2.71 -17.91 -14.97
CA ASP A 281 -2.45 -17.07 -13.80
C ASP A 281 -2.76 -17.87 -12.53
N LYS A 282 -1.83 -17.83 -11.57
CA LYS A 282 -1.96 -18.54 -10.30
C LYS A 282 -2.84 -17.78 -9.30
N TYR A 283 -3.08 -16.48 -9.54
CA TYR A 283 -4.02 -15.68 -8.75
C TYR A 283 -5.45 -15.83 -9.23
N ASP A 284 -5.66 -16.04 -10.54
CA ASP A 284 -6.94 -16.38 -11.12
C ASP A 284 -6.78 -17.37 -12.28
N VAL A 285 -7.04 -18.64 -12.02
CA VAL A 285 -6.84 -19.73 -12.98
C VAL A 285 -7.85 -19.71 -14.15
N THR A 286 -8.83 -18.81 -14.12
CA THR A 286 -9.86 -18.66 -15.14
C THR A 286 -9.62 -17.47 -16.08
N LEU A 287 -8.69 -16.57 -15.71
CA LEU A 287 -8.35 -15.40 -16.51
C LEU A 287 -7.21 -15.69 -17.49
N ASP A 288 -7.16 -14.87 -18.55
CA ASP A 288 -6.01 -14.84 -19.46
C ASP A 288 -4.82 -14.17 -18.76
N VAL A 289 -3.61 -14.46 -19.23
CA VAL A 289 -2.38 -13.86 -18.69
C VAL A 289 -2.04 -12.56 -19.42
N CYS A 290 -1.36 -11.61 -18.76
CA CYS A 290 -0.77 -10.48 -19.47
C CYS A 290 0.34 -10.98 -20.40
N ILE A 291 0.10 -10.88 -21.70
CA ILE A 291 1.00 -11.33 -22.75
C ILE A 291 1.66 -10.11 -23.40
N SER A 292 2.97 -10.17 -23.70
CA SER A 292 3.66 -9.07 -24.36
C SER A 292 3.02 -8.69 -25.70
N SER A 293 3.12 -7.42 -26.09
CA SER A 293 2.51 -6.87 -27.31
C SER A 293 2.81 -7.65 -28.60
N VAL A 294 3.97 -8.30 -28.69
CA VAL A 294 4.38 -9.14 -29.84
C VAL A 294 3.56 -10.43 -29.95
N LEU A 295 3.15 -11.03 -28.82
CA LEU A 295 2.30 -12.22 -28.80
C LEU A 295 0.81 -11.85 -28.89
N MET A 296 0.38 -10.69 -28.38
CA MET A 296 -0.98 -10.17 -28.60
C MET A 296 -1.30 -9.99 -30.09
N GLN A 297 -0.32 -9.56 -30.91
CA GLN A 297 -0.48 -9.46 -32.37
C GLN A 297 -0.84 -10.81 -33.03
N SER A 298 -0.44 -11.95 -32.44
CA SER A 298 -0.81 -13.27 -32.95
C SER A 298 -2.24 -13.70 -32.57
N GLN A 299 -2.80 -13.18 -31.48
CA GLN A 299 -4.17 -13.48 -31.01
C GLN A 299 -5.26 -12.61 -31.66
N ILE A 300 -4.91 -11.43 -32.20
CA ILE A 300 -5.83 -10.55 -32.95
C ILE A 300 -6.45 -11.23 -34.19
N LEU A 301 -5.90 -12.37 -34.64
CA LEU A 301 -6.42 -13.14 -35.76
C LEU A 301 -7.69 -13.97 -35.44
N ALA A 302 -8.19 -13.97 -34.20
CA ALA A 302 -9.44 -14.64 -33.82
C ALA A 302 -10.25 -13.84 -32.76
N PRO A 303 -11.12 -12.91 -33.16
CA PRO A 303 -11.85 -12.07 -32.20
C PRO A 303 -13.00 -12.86 -31.55
N GLN A 304 -12.91 -13.13 -30.26
CA GLN A 304 -14.06 -13.47 -29.42
C GLN A 304 -14.71 -12.15 -28.94
N LYS A 305 -15.83 -11.78 -29.56
CA LYS A 305 -16.69 -10.67 -29.08
C LYS A 305 -17.51 -11.18 -27.90
N GLY A 306 -17.35 -10.59 -26.70
CA GLY A 306 -18.41 -10.70 -25.68
C GLY A 306 -18.05 -10.56 -24.20
N SER A 307 -16.78 -10.51 -23.78
CA SER A 307 -16.43 -10.26 -22.38
C SER A 307 -16.14 -8.77 -22.15
N ARG A 308 -16.46 -8.26 -20.95
CA ARG A 308 -15.82 -7.03 -20.44
C ARG A 308 -14.31 -7.19 -20.67
N GLU A 309 -13.67 -6.26 -21.38
CA GLU A 309 -12.21 -6.19 -21.47
C GLU A 309 -11.67 -5.97 -20.05
N LEU A 310 -11.33 -7.06 -19.36
CA LEU A 310 -10.59 -7.01 -18.12
C LEU A 310 -9.13 -6.76 -18.50
N ASP A 311 -8.56 -5.65 -18.03
CA ASP A 311 -7.17 -5.34 -18.29
C ASP A 311 -6.25 -6.19 -17.40
N VAL A 312 -5.68 -7.23 -18.01
CA VAL A 312 -4.74 -8.15 -17.36
C VAL A 312 -3.36 -7.52 -17.15
N CYS A 313 -3.06 -6.37 -17.75
CA CYS A 313 -1.77 -5.70 -17.72
C CYS A 313 -1.74 -4.43 -16.83
N VAL A 314 -2.76 -4.25 -15.98
CA VAL A 314 -2.88 -3.09 -15.06
C VAL A 314 -1.65 -2.89 -14.16
N GLU A 315 -0.92 -3.97 -13.83
CA GLU A 315 0.32 -3.91 -13.06
C GLU A 315 1.43 -3.15 -13.81
N ASP A 316 1.63 -3.45 -15.10
CA ASP A 316 2.64 -2.80 -15.94
C ASP A 316 2.32 -1.32 -16.17
N GLU A 317 1.03 -0.99 -16.32
CA GLU A 317 0.57 0.38 -16.44
C GLU A 317 0.77 1.17 -15.14
N THR A 318 0.46 0.55 -13.99
CA THR A 318 0.70 1.12 -12.66
C THR A 318 2.18 1.38 -12.41
N MET A 319 3.02 0.40 -12.72
CA MET A 319 4.48 0.52 -12.68
C MET A 319 4.97 1.67 -13.53
N SER A 320 4.47 1.78 -14.76
CA SER A 320 4.83 2.86 -15.68
C SER A 320 4.39 4.22 -15.15
N TYR A 321 3.16 4.31 -14.64
CA TYR A 321 2.57 5.55 -14.15
C TYR A 321 3.27 6.10 -12.90
N LEU A 322 3.44 5.27 -11.85
CA LEU A 322 4.04 5.70 -10.58
C LEU A 322 5.55 5.99 -10.66
N ASN A 323 6.22 5.53 -11.72
CA ASN A 323 7.63 5.87 -11.98
C ASN A 323 7.82 7.19 -12.76
N ARG A 324 6.75 7.85 -13.20
CA ARG A 324 6.87 9.18 -13.83
C ARG A 324 7.22 10.25 -12.80
N LYS A 325 8.14 11.14 -13.15
CA LYS A 325 8.60 12.22 -12.26
C LYS A 325 7.50 13.23 -11.91
N ASP A 326 6.64 13.56 -12.87
CA ASP A 326 5.51 14.47 -12.66
C ASP A 326 4.46 13.87 -11.71
N VAL A 327 4.22 12.55 -11.80
CA VAL A 327 3.36 11.81 -10.87
C VAL A 327 3.94 11.80 -9.47
N GLN A 328 5.23 11.47 -9.33
CA GLN A 328 5.91 11.50 -8.02
C GLN A 328 5.86 12.88 -7.38
N GLN A 329 6.10 13.94 -8.18
CA GLN A 329 6.01 15.32 -7.70
C GLN A 329 4.57 15.67 -7.25
N ALA A 330 3.55 15.30 -8.03
CA ALA A 330 2.16 15.56 -7.68
C ALA A 330 1.71 14.83 -6.40
N MET A 331 2.26 13.63 -6.15
CA MET A 331 2.00 12.82 -4.96
C MET A 331 2.93 13.15 -3.78
N HIS A 332 3.80 14.16 -3.90
CA HIS A 332 4.83 14.48 -2.90
C HIS A 332 5.73 13.28 -2.54
N ALA A 333 5.87 12.35 -3.47
CA ALA A 333 6.59 11.10 -3.31
C ALA A 333 8.07 11.27 -3.70
N ARG A 334 8.93 10.50 -3.04
CA ARG A 334 10.35 10.41 -3.37
C ARG A 334 10.84 8.97 -3.31
N LEU A 335 11.77 8.65 -4.20
CA LEU A 335 12.52 7.41 -4.14
C LEU A 335 13.70 7.58 -3.17
N SER A 336 13.79 6.72 -2.18
CA SER A 336 14.84 6.75 -1.15
C SER A 336 15.44 5.36 -1.00
N GLY A 337 16.72 5.22 -1.32
CA GLY A 337 17.41 3.91 -1.31
C GLY A 337 17.08 3.00 -2.50
N VAL A 338 16.23 3.44 -3.42
CA VAL A 338 15.83 2.69 -4.64
C VAL A 338 15.89 3.60 -5.88
N GLN A 339 16.14 3.01 -7.05
CA GLN A 339 16.18 3.75 -8.33
C GLN A 339 14.81 3.87 -9.01
N ARG A 340 13.88 2.97 -8.70
CA ARG A 340 12.55 2.90 -9.26
C ARG A 340 11.57 2.41 -8.21
N TRP A 341 10.33 2.88 -8.28
CA TRP A 341 9.21 2.30 -7.54
C TRP A 341 8.89 0.92 -8.14
N THR A 342 8.56 -0.04 -7.28
CA THR A 342 8.15 -1.39 -7.68
C THR A 342 6.92 -1.83 -6.89
N VAL A 343 6.04 -2.62 -7.52
CA VAL A 343 4.82 -3.14 -6.88
C VAL A 343 5.15 -3.88 -5.59
N CYS A 344 6.09 -4.83 -5.63
CA CYS A 344 6.55 -5.57 -4.46
C CYS A 344 8.06 -5.39 -4.24
N SER A 345 8.43 -5.07 -3.02
CA SER A 345 9.81 -4.92 -2.59
C SER A 345 10.46 -6.28 -2.32
N ARG A 346 11.72 -6.45 -2.74
CA ARG A 346 12.52 -7.64 -2.41
C ARG A 346 13.21 -7.54 -1.05
N CYS A 347 13.18 -6.37 -0.41
CA CYS A 347 13.82 -6.14 0.89
C CYS A 347 12.93 -6.57 2.07
N VAL A 348 11.69 -6.95 1.79
CA VAL A 348 10.72 -7.44 2.78
C VAL A 348 10.41 -8.88 2.40
N ILE A 349 10.77 -9.82 3.27
CA ILE A 349 10.62 -11.25 3.04
C ILE A 349 9.75 -11.79 4.19
N PRO A 350 8.84 -12.75 3.95
CA PRO A 350 8.15 -13.42 5.04
C PRO A 350 9.18 -14.19 5.87
N ILE A 351 9.19 -13.96 7.19
CA ILE A 351 10.05 -14.68 8.14
C ILE A 351 9.19 -15.73 8.86
#